data_AF-A0A6U1S1X3-F1
#
_entry.id   AF-A0A6U1S1X3-F1
#
_cell.length_a   1.000
_cell.length_b   1.000
_cell.length_c   1.000
_cell.angle_alpha   90.00
_cell.angle_beta   90.00
_cell.angle_gamma   90.00
#
_symmetry.space_group_name_H-M   'P 1'
#
loop_
_entity.id
_entity.type
_entity.pdbx_description
1 polymer ?
#
loop_
_entity_poly.entity_id
_entity_poly.type
_entity_poly.pdbx_seq_one_letter_code
_entity_poly.pdbx_strand_id
1 'polypeptide(L)'
;LINLHPHLYPIAKSTSTGNYICALRRAYADDAEYQSSSSSPWPIVESAPNAPGMHLLALNSEHLMRRIACESDVQEDGEGEEIISIYNQDLGKGLLSEYGLDTRYEPGSVEELGYGLDKYVLLRVGPFPDLYAAMSRNHKARGDESSSLIAAEAANSKFVGFGSSFLAYGSLLNSYPNREEESRDAVRMCLRLPLPSIGLTLQDFKKVGVLGQLTNEDDTMEETLTKLQEMYEKIRASEEEDNQQPGGNNKTPEQRAIDEANYLLDTTALTSRDWAAIRGRLADIYASAGKEDMAAYVDPNRG
;
A
#
# COMPACT_ATOMS: atom_id res chain seq x y z
N LEU A 1 2.75 19.42 13.63
CA LEU A 1 3.10 18.13 13.00
C LEU A 1 3.18 18.34 11.49
N ILE A 2 4.10 17.68 10.79
CA ILE A 2 4.09 17.66 9.32
C ILE A 2 2.73 17.09 8.90
N ASN A 3 2.08 17.69 7.90
CA ASN A 3 0.77 17.24 7.40
C ASN A 3 0.89 15.94 6.57
N LEU A 4 1.49 14.90 7.15
CA LEU A 4 1.53 13.53 6.65
C LEU A 4 0.33 12.74 7.18
N HIS A 5 -0.05 11.71 6.42
CA HIS A 5 -1.10 10.77 6.80
C HIS A 5 -0.88 10.25 8.25
N PRO A 6 -1.92 10.17 9.10
CA PRO A 6 -1.75 9.91 10.54
C PRO A 6 -1.09 8.59 10.90
N HIS A 7 -1.21 7.58 10.03
CA HIS A 7 -0.60 6.26 10.22
C HIS A 7 0.88 6.16 9.84
N LEU A 8 1.47 7.21 9.27
CA LEU A 8 2.84 7.16 8.75
C LEU A 8 3.88 7.61 9.78
N TYR A 9 4.93 6.80 9.93
CA TYR A 9 6.15 7.18 10.63
C TYR A 9 7.26 7.43 9.61
N PRO A 10 7.70 8.68 9.40
CA PRO A 10 8.76 8.99 8.44
C PRO A 10 10.11 8.44 8.93
N ILE A 11 10.79 7.68 8.07
CA ILE A 11 12.09 7.05 8.36
C ILE A 11 13.22 7.60 7.48
N ALA A 12 12.91 8.04 6.27
CA ALA A 12 13.89 8.64 5.36
C ALA A 12 13.21 9.62 4.39
N LYS A 13 14.02 10.31 3.59
CA LYS A 13 13.55 11.19 2.52
C LYS A 13 14.16 10.74 1.21
N SER A 14 13.32 10.50 0.20
CA SER A 14 13.74 10.12 -1.14
C SER A 14 14.53 11.27 -1.78
N THR A 15 15.70 10.97 -2.32
CA THR A 15 16.54 11.93 -3.06
C THR A 15 16.00 12.19 -4.47
N SER A 16 15.24 11.25 -5.05
CA SER A 16 14.71 11.35 -6.41
C SER A 16 13.40 12.12 -6.47
N THR A 17 12.51 11.91 -5.50
CA THR A 17 11.17 12.53 -5.47
C THR A 17 11.06 13.67 -4.46
N GLY A 18 11.93 13.69 -3.44
CA GLY A 18 11.81 14.58 -2.28
C GLY A 18 10.70 14.16 -1.30
N ASN A 19 9.99 13.07 -1.56
CA ASN A 19 8.94 12.52 -0.70
C ASN A 19 9.54 11.83 0.54
N TYR A 20 8.71 11.55 1.53
CA TYR A 20 9.10 10.77 2.70
C TYR A 20 8.93 9.28 2.44
N ILE A 21 9.94 8.51 2.83
CA ILE A 21 9.84 7.07 3.00
C ILE A 21 9.35 6.84 4.42
N CYS A 22 8.25 6.12 4.56
CA CYS A 22 7.53 5.97 5.81
C CYS A 22 7.26 4.49 6.10
N ALA A 23 7.31 4.12 7.37
CA ALA A 23 6.70 2.88 7.82
C ALA A 23 5.20 3.13 8.10
N LEU A 24 4.33 2.30 7.53
CA LEU A 24 2.88 2.40 7.67
C LEU A 24 2.42 1.53 8.85
N ARG A 25 2.04 2.19 9.95
CA ARG A 25 1.41 1.52 11.08
C ARG A 25 -0.09 1.42 10.83
N ARG A 26 -0.54 0.33 10.22
CA ARG A 26 -1.98 0.07 10.07
C ARG A 26 -2.61 -0.11 11.44
N ALA A 27 -3.71 0.58 11.68
CA ALA A 27 -4.48 0.37 12.89
C ALA A 27 -5.05 -1.06 12.89
N TYR A 28 -5.65 -1.48 11.76
CA TYR A 28 -6.27 -2.80 11.56
C TYR A 28 -6.30 -3.12 10.06
N ALA A 29 -5.96 -4.35 9.69
CA ALA A 29 -6.31 -4.93 8.40
C ALA A 29 -7.44 -5.92 8.69
N ASP A 30 -8.54 -5.88 7.94
CA ASP A 30 -9.76 -6.69 8.14
C ASP A 30 -9.59 -8.20 7.93
N ASP A 31 -8.36 -8.71 7.92
CA ASP A 31 -8.13 -10.15 7.86
C ASP A 31 -8.21 -10.71 9.27
N ALA A 32 -9.10 -11.69 9.46
CA ALA A 32 -9.27 -12.46 10.69
C ALA A 32 -7.97 -13.14 11.22
N GLU A 33 -6.85 -12.99 10.51
CA GLU A 33 -5.53 -13.51 10.84
C GLU A 33 -4.50 -12.42 11.24
N TYR A 34 -4.84 -11.12 11.19
CA TYR A 34 -3.91 -10.06 11.60
C TYR A 34 -3.94 -9.86 13.13
N GLN A 35 -3.26 -10.75 13.85
CA GLN A 35 -2.95 -10.56 15.27
C GLN A 35 -2.20 -9.23 15.43
N SER A 36 -2.84 -8.25 16.09
CA SER A 36 -2.28 -7.02 16.68
C SER A 36 -1.17 -6.28 15.90
N SER A 37 -1.37 -4.99 15.67
CA SER A 37 -0.37 -4.02 15.15
C SER A 37 1.02 -4.00 15.85
N SER A 38 1.24 -4.80 16.90
CA SER A 38 2.50 -5.01 17.61
C SER A 38 3.38 -6.15 17.06
N SER A 39 2.85 -7.11 16.30
CA SER A 39 3.60 -8.30 15.83
C SER A 39 3.78 -8.40 14.31
N SER A 40 3.02 -7.63 13.53
CA SER A 40 3.13 -7.63 12.07
C SER A 40 4.09 -6.55 11.59
N PRO A 41 5.00 -6.87 10.66
CA PRO A 41 5.97 -5.91 10.18
C PRO A 41 5.29 -4.80 9.36
N TRP A 42 5.70 -3.55 9.56
CA TRP A 42 5.04 -2.39 8.96
C TRP A 42 5.44 -2.25 7.48
N PRO A 43 4.47 -2.15 6.54
CA PRO A 43 4.78 -1.84 5.15
C PRO A 43 5.57 -0.56 5.00
N ILE A 44 6.52 -0.54 4.07
CA ILE A 44 7.26 0.67 3.73
C ILE A 44 6.61 1.32 2.52
N VAL A 45 6.26 2.59 2.68
CA VAL A 45 5.54 3.36 1.67
C VAL A 45 6.24 4.69 1.41
N GLU A 46 6.02 5.26 0.24
CA GLU A 46 6.34 6.66 -0.05
C GLU A 46 5.09 7.52 0.16
N SER A 47 5.24 8.72 0.74
CA SER A 47 4.18 9.73 0.85
C SER A 47 4.74 11.15 0.96
N ALA A 48 3.89 12.16 0.76
CA ALA A 48 4.26 13.56 0.87
C ALA A 48 3.25 14.34 1.74
N PRO A 49 3.65 15.48 2.32
CA PRO A 49 2.70 16.34 3.03
C PRO A 49 1.55 16.76 2.10
N ASN A 50 0.33 16.72 2.60
CA ASN A 50 -0.91 17.00 1.85
C ASN A 50 -1.21 16.03 0.70
N ALA A 51 -0.46 14.92 0.55
CA ALA A 51 -0.81 13.89 -0.42
C ALA A 51 -2.14 13.21 -0.02
N PRO A 52 -2.99 12.81 -0.98
CA PRO A 52 -4.19 12.02 -0.71
C PRO A 52 -3.89 10.61 -0.19
N GLY A 53 -2.66 10.13 -0.38
CA GLY A 53 -2.34 8.76 -0.05
C GLY A 53 -0.85 8.46 -0.06
N MET A 54 -0.54 7.22 -0.38
CA MET A 54 0.80 6.64 -0.30
C MET A 54 1.00 5.59 -1.39
N HIS A 55 2.27 5.33 -1.71
CA HIS A 55 2.67 4.29 -2.66
C HIS A 55 3.44 3.20 -1.93
N LEU A 56 3.04 1.94 -2.07
CA LEU A 56 3.75 0.82 -1.46
C LEU A 56 5.11 0.61 -2.14
N LEU A 57 6.18 0.57 -1.35
CA LEU A 57 7.53 0.25 -1.80
C LEU A 57 7.90 -1.19 -1.48
N ALA A 58 7.62 -1.63 -0.24
CA ALA A 58 7.93 -2.98 0.23
C ALA A 58 6.95 -3.40 1.31
N LEU A 59 6.71 -4.72 1.43
CA LEU A 59 5.83 -5.26 2.47
C LEU A 59 6.34 -5.03 3.90
N ASN A 60 7.64 -4.80 4.05
CA ASN A 60 8.28 -4.45 5.31
C ASN A 60 9.69 -3.88 5.10
N SER A 61 10.30 -3.39 6.19
CA SER A 61 11.67 -2.86 6.18
C SER A 61 12.70 -3.90 5.75
N GLU A 62 12.51 -5.15 6.14
CA GLU A 62 13.47 -6.21 5.86
C GLU A 62 13.57 -6.53 4.36
N HIS A 63 12.42 -6.65 3.68
CA HIS A 63 12.39 -6.77 2.22
C HIS A 63 13.11 -5.59 1.57
N LEU A 64 12.81 -4.36 2.00
CA LEU A 64 13.43 -3.17 1.43
C LEU A 64 14.95 -3.15 1.64
N MET A 65 15.42 -3.39 2.86
CA MET A 65 16.85 -3.39 3.18
C MET A 65 17.60 -4.49 2.43
N ARG A 66 17.04 -5.69 2.35
CA ARG A 66 17.66 -6.78 1.59
C ARG A 66 17.71 -6.48 0.10
N ARG A 67 16.66 -5.88 -0.47
CA ARG A 67 16.68 -5.43 -1.86
C ARG A 67 17.78 -4.41 -2.11
N ILE A 68 17.96 -3.44 -1.21
CA ILE A 68 19.05 -2.46 -1.28
C ILE A 68 20.41 -3.18 -1.30
N ALA A 69 20.62 -4.18 -0.41
CA ALA A 69 21.85 -4.97 -0.42
C ALA A 69 22.07 -5.71 -1.76
N CYS A 70 21.02 -6.31 -2.35
CA CYS A 70 21.10 -6.95 -3.66
C CYS A 70 21.39 -5.97 -4.81
N GLU A 71 20.79 -4.77 -4.77
CA GLU A 71 21.03 -3.71 -5.74
C GLU A 71 22.48 -3.21 -5.64
N SER A 72 22.99 -3.03 -4.43
CA SER A 72 24.36 -2.62 -4.17
C SER A 72 25.40 -3.68 -4.57
N ASP A 73 25.05 -4.96 -4.51
CA ASP A 73 25.93 -6.06 -4.96
C ASP A 73 26.21 -6.04 -6.47
N VAL A 74 25.31 -5.45 -7.26
CA VAL A 74 25.46 -5.34 -8.72
C VAL A 74 25.86 -3.94 -9.20
N GLN A 75 26.00 -2.98 -8.28
CA GLN A 75 26.42 -1.61 -8.60
C GLN A 75 27.94 -1.50 -8.63
N GLU A 76 28.46 -0.82 -9.65
CA GLU A 76 29.90 -0.57 -9.84
C GLU A 76 30.34 0.80 -9.27
N ASP A 77 29.70 1.28 -8.20
CA ASP A 77 29.98 2.59 -7.59
C ASP A 77 30.96 2.52 -6.41
N GLY A 78 31.30 1.32 -5.94
CA GLY A 78 32.25 1.07 -4.86
C GLY A 78 31.67 1.23 -3.45
N GLU A 79 30.37 1.50 -3.29
CA GLU A 79 29.72 1.60 -1.97
C GLU A 79 29.11 0.25 -1.51
N GLY A 80 29.05 -0.74 -2.40
CA GLY A 80 28.32 -1.98 -2.15
C GLY A 80 28.82 -2.81 -0.97
N GLU A 81 30.13 -2.91 -0.76
CA GLU A 81 30.70 -3.65 0.38
C GLU A 81 30.26 -3.07 1.73
N GLU A 82 30.24 -1.73 1.85
CA GLU A 82 29.82 -1.05 3.07
C GLU A 82 28.34 -1.25 3.35
N ILE A 83 27.49 -1.07 2.33
CA ILE A 83 26.03 -1.25 2.45
C ILE A 83 25.69 -2.69 2.86
N ILE A 84 26.31 -3.69 2.21
CA ILE A 84 26.10 -5.10 2.54
C ILE A 84 26.59 -5.40 3.96
N SER A 85 27.73 -4.84 4.37
CA SER A 85 28.25 -5.01 5.74
C SER A 85 27.30 -4.43 6.79
N ILE A 86 26.75 -3.24 6.56
CA ILE A 86 25.77 -2.61 7.46
C ILE A 86 24.52 -3.48 7.56
N TYR A 87 23.97 -3.91 6.43
CA TYR A 87 22.79 -4.77 6.40
C TYR A 87 23.01 -6.09 7.17
N ASN A 88 24.17 -6.72 7.01
CA ASN A 88 24.51 -8.00 7.65
C ASN A 88 24.84 -7.93 9.14
N GLN A 89 24.99 -6.73 9.73
CA GLN A 89 25.50 -6.55 11.10
C GLN A 89 24.63 -7.26 12.16
N ASP A 90 23.32 -7.27 11.96
CA ASP A 90 22.34 -7.81 12.92
C ASP A 90 21.63 -9.08 12.47
N LEU A 91 21.94 -9.58 11.27
CA LEU A 91 21.41 -10.83 10.73
C LEU A 91 22.12 -12.07 11.33
N GLY A 92 21.37 -13.16 11.43
CA GLY A 92 21.78 -14.45 11.97
C GLY A 92 21.66 -14.54 13.49
N LYS A 93 20.92 -13.61 14.10
CA LYS A 93 20.74 -13.48 15.56
C LYS A 93 19.39 -13.99 16.04
N GLY A 94 18.54 -14.49 15.15
CA GLY A 94 17.19 -14.96 15.47
C GLY A 94 16.24 -13.83 15.85
N LEU A 95 16.49 -12.61 15.36
CA LEU A 95 15.67 -11.42 15.64
C LEU A 95 14.46 -11.33 14.69
N LEU A 96 14.57 -11.93 13.50
CA LEU A 96 13.49 -12.00 12.53
C LEU A 96 12.76 -13.33 12.61
N SER A 97 11.43 -13.30 12.45
CA SER A 97 10.58 -14.50 12.43
C SER A 97 10.78 -15.33 11.15
N GLU A 98 11.14 -14.69 10.04
CA GLU A 98 11.40 -15.34 8.77
C GLU A 98 12.89 -15.71 8.64
N TYR A 99 13.21 -17.00 8.84
CA TYR A 99 14.58 -17.51 8.78
C TYR A 99 15.31 -17.16 7.48
N GLY A 100 14.58 -17.16 6.35
CA GLY A 100 15.15 -16.79 5.05
C GLY A 100 15.71 -15.38 5.03
N LEU A 101 15.05 -14.44 5.72
CA LEU A 101 15.44 -13.04 5.83
C LEU A 101 16.41 -12.78 7.00
N ASP A 102 16.42 -13.63 8.05
CA ASP A 102 17.43 -13.56 9.12
C ASP A 102 18.81 -14.06 8.66
N THR A 103 18.91 -14.70 7.48
CA THR A 103 20.20 -15.15 6.97
C THR A 103 20.96 -14.01 6.32
N ARG A 104 22.26 -13.90 6.62
CA ARG A 104 23.15 -12.93 6.00
C ARG A 104 23.08 -12.99 4.47
N TYR A 105 23.18 -11.83 3.84
CA TYR A 105 23.37 -11.70 2.42
C TYR A 105 24.81 -12.01 2.05
N GLU A 106 25.02 -12.92 1.10
CA GLU A 106 26.34 -13.26 0.59
C GLU A 106 26.62 -12.45 -0.69
N PRO A 107 27.67 -11.60 -0.74
CA PRO A 107 28.07 -10.90 -1.96
C PRO A 107 28.25 -11.86 -3.14
N GLY A 108 27.84 -11.44 -4.34
CA GLY A 108 27.82 -12.25 -5.54
C GLY A 108 26.61 -13.19 -5.69
N SER A 109 25.70 -13.23 -4.71
CA SER A 109 24.51 -14.11 -4.77
C SER A 109 23.63 -13.82 -5.98
N VAL A 110 23.53 -12.55 -6.41
CA VAL A 110 22.73 -12.17 -7.59
C VAL A 110 23.34 -12.76 -8.87
N GLU A 111 24.66 -12.68 -8.99
CA GLU A 111 25.40 -13.25 -10.12
C GLU A 111 25.33 -14.78 -10.12
N GLU A 112 25.52 -15.42 -8.96
CA GLU A 112 25.47 -16.88 -8.79
C GLU A 112 24.14 -17.47 -9.26
N LEU A 113 23.01 -16.78 -9.00
CA LEU A 113 21.70 -17.22 -9.46
C LEU A 113 21.57 -17.17 -10.99
N GLY A 114 22.28 -16.27 -11.68
CA GLY A 114 22.37 -16.19 -13.14
C GLY A 114 21.12 -15.70 -13.87
N TYR A 115 20.09 -15.23 -13.14
CA TYR A 115 18.81 -14.79 -13.71
C TYR A 115 18.61 -13.27 -13.73
N GLY A 116 19.60 -12.51 -13.24
CA GLY A 116 19.53 -11.05 -13.10
C GLY A 116 18.84 -10.59 -11.81
N LEU A 117 19.05 -9.32 -11.46
CA LEU A 117 18.61 -8.70 -10.20
C LEU A 117 17.10 -8.86 -9.95
N ASP A 118 16.24 -8.45 -10.88
CA ASP A 118 14.79 -8.48 -10.70
C ASP A 118 14.27 -9.88 -10.34
N LYS A 119 14.78 -10.92 -11.03
CA LYS A 119 14.42 -12.31 -10.75
C LYS A 119 14.99 -12.78 -9.42
N TYR A 120 16.22 -12.37 -9.08
CA TYR A 120 16.79 -12.67 -7.77
C TYR A 120 15.90 -12.12 -6.66
N VAL A 121 15.55 -10.83 -6.74
CA VAL A 121 14.71 -10.15 -5.74
C VAL A 121 13.36 -10.84 -5.60
N LEU A 122 12.67 -11.14 -6.71
CA LEU A 122 11.38 -11.84 -6.66
C LEU A 122 11.46 -13.26 -6.09
N LEU A 123 12.57 -13.97 -6.27
CA LEU A 123 12.72 -15.37 -5.85
C LEU A 123 13.34 -15.54 -4.45
N ARG A 124 14.13 -14.56 -3.99
CA ARG A 124 14.97 -14.67 -2.78
C ARG A 124 14.72 -13.59 -1.74
N VAL A 125 14.05 -12.49 -2.11
CA VAL A 125 13.81 -11.37 -1.20
C VAL A 125 12.32 -11.22 -0.90
N GLY A 126 11.49 -11.04 -1.92
CA GLY A 126 10.05 -10.87 -1.70
C GLY A 126 9.35 -10.20 -2.88
N PRO A 127 8.02 -10.02 -2.78
CA PRO A 127 7.26 -9.32 -3.80
C PRO A 127 7.45 -7.80 -3.67
N PHE A 128 7.66 -7.12 -4.79
CA PHE A 128 7.75 -5.66 -4.89
C PHE A 128 6.79 -5.12 -5.95
N PRO A 129 6.00 -4.08 -5.68
CA PRO A 129 4.99 -3.57 -6.62
C PRO A 129 5.56 -3.15 -7.98
N ASP A 130 6.73 -2.50 -7.98
CA ASP A 130 7.41 -2.06 -9.19
C ASP A 130 7.89 -3.23 -10.06
N LEU A 131 8.42 -4.29 -9.46
CA LEU A 131 8.85 -5.50 -10.17
C LEU A 131 7.67 -6.26 -10.77
N TYR A 132 6.54 -6.36 -10.07
CA TYR A 132 5.32 -6.95 -10.62
C TYR A 132 4.75 -6.11 -11.78
N ALA A 133 4.75 -4.78 -11.64
CA ALA A 133 4.35 -3.88 -12.72
C ALA A 133 5.30 -3.96 -13.92
N ALA A 134 6.61 -4.10 -13.70
CA ALA A 134 7.61 -4.27 -14.75
C ALA A 134 7.45 -5.62 -15.47
N MET A 135 7.27 -6.71 -14.71
CA MET A 135 7.03 -8.05 -15.23
C MET A 135 5.79 -8.09 -16.14
N SER A 136 4.67 -7.53 -15.68
CA SER A 136 3.45 -7.43 -16.47
C SER A 136 3.66 -6.64 -17.77
N ARG A 137 4.27 -5.44 -17.69
CA ARG A 137 4.61 -4.63 -18.87
C ARG A 137 5.51 -5.38 -19.86
N ASN A 138 6.48 -6.15 -19.37
CA ASN A 138 7.38 -6.94 -20.20
C ASN A 138 6.66 -8.07 -20.95
N HIS A 139 5.71 -8.76 -20.31
CA HIS A 139 4.86 -9.74 -20.99
C HIS A 139 3.97 -9.08 -22.04
N LYS A 140 3.34 -7.94 -21.69
CA LYS A 140 2.55 -7.16 -22.66
C LYS A 140 3.36 -6.75 -23.88
N ALA A 141 4.58 -6.24 -23.68
CA ALA A 141 5.45 -5.80 -24.78
C ALA A 141 5.84 -6.94 -25.74
N ARG A 142 5.76 -8.20 -25.28
CA ARG A 142 6.00 -9.41 -26.09
C ARG A 142 4.72 -9.94 -26.75
N GLY A 143 3.58 -9.27 -26.57
CA GLY A 143 2.27 -9.74 -27.05
C GLY A 143 1.69 -10.89 -26.24
N ASP A 144 2.23 -11.17 -25.05
CA ASP A 144 1.76 -12.23 -24.16
C ASP A 144 0.74 -11.65 -23.17
N GLU A 145 -0.51 -11.56 -23.61
CA GLU A 145 -1.64 -11.06 -22.80
C GLU A 145 -1.85 -11.90 -21.54
N SER A 146 -1.90 -13.22 -21.66
CA SER A 146 -2.18 -14.12 -20.54
C SER A 146 -1.16 -13.95 -19.42
N SER A 147 0.14 -14.01 -19.72
CA SER A 147 1.17 -13.86 -18.67
C SER A 147 1.21 -12.44 -18.11
N SER A 148 0.89 -11.43 -18.92
CA SER A 148 0.80 -10.03 -18.49
C SER A 148 -0.31 -9.82 -17.45
N LEU A 149 -1.50 -10.37 -17.72
CA LEU A 149 -2.65 -10.30 -16.82
C LEU A 149 -2.43 -11.16 -15.56
N ILE A 150 -1.90 -12.38 -15.70
CA ILE A 150 -1.56 -13.25 -14.55
C ILE A 150 -0.56 -12.56 -13.62
N ALA A 151 0.48 -11.92 -14.17
CA ALA A 151 1.45 -11.18 -13.39
C ALA A 151 0.80 -10.01 -12.61
N ALA A 152 -0.07 -9.23 -13.27
CA ALA A 152 -0.75 -8.11 -12.63
C ALA A 152 -1.80 -8.54 -11.59
N GLU A 153 -2.57 -9.59 -11.87
CA GLU A 153 -3.54 -10.15 -10.93
C GLU A 153 -2.85 -10.76 -9.69
N ALA A 154 -1.73 -11.48 -9.90
CA ALA A 154 -0.94 -12.02 -8.80
C ALA A 154 -0.46 -10.93 -7.82
N ALA A 155 -0.23 -9.71 -8.29
CA ALA A 155 0.12 -8.57 -7.44
C ALA A 155 -0.99 -8.26 -6.41
N ASN A 156 -2.27 -8.40 -6.77
CA ASN A 156 -3.40 -8.14 -5.85
C ASN A 156 -3.36 -9.06 -4.63
N SER A 157 -3.01 -10.34 -4.82
CA SER A 157 -2.87 -11.30 -3.73
C SER A 157 -1.59 -11.12 -2.91
N LYS A 158 -0.58 -10.41 -3.44
CA LYS A 158 0.67 -10.12 -2.72
C LYS A 158 0.62 -8.81 -1.93
N PHE A 159 -0.13 -7.83 -2.40
CA PHE A 159 -0.20 -6.48 -1.83
C PHE A 159 -1.57 -6.20 -1.21
N VAL A 160 -2.00 -7.08 -0.31
CA VAL A 160 -3.33 -7.04 0.31
C VAL A 160 -3.57 -5.71 1.04
N GLY A 161 -4.75 -5.13 0.81
CA GLY A 161 -5.14 -3.84 1.37
C GLY A 161 -4.50 -2.64 0.68
N PHE A 162 -3.90 -2.79 -0.51
CA PHE A 162 -3.44 -1.67 -1.34
C PHE A 162 -4.22 -1.58 -2.66
N GLY A 163 -5.03 -0.53 -2.79
CA GLY A 163 -5.80 -0.24 -4.01
C GLY A 163 -4.91 -0.02 -5.24
N SER A 164 -3.65 0.41 -5.05
CA SER A 164 -2.72 0.64 -6.15
C SER A 164 -2.49 -0.60 -7.03
N SER A 165 -2.55 -1.82 -6.48
CA SER A 165 -2.39 -3.04 -7.30
C SER A 165 -3.61 -3.27 -8.20
N PHE A 166 -4.82 -3.02 -7.68
CA PHE A 166 -6.07 -3.09 -8.44
C PHE A 166 -6.13 -2.00 -9.51
N LEU A 167 -5.68 -0.78 -9.20
CA LEU A 167 -5.56 0.28 -10.18
C LEU A 167 -4.58 -0.08 -11.31
N ALA A 168 -3.43 -0.68 -10.98
CA ALA A 168 -2.47 -1.15 -11.97
C ALA A 168 -3.05 -2.26 -12.85
N TYR A 169 -3.75 -3.23 -12.25
CA TYR A 169 -4.40 -4.33 -12.96
C TYR A 169 -5.53 -3.84 -13.88
N GLY A 170 -6.44 -3.01 -13.38
CA GLY A 170 -7.51 -2.41 -14.19
C GLY A 170 -6.96 -1.56 -15.34
N SER A 171 -5.91 -0.77 -15.08
CA SER A 171 -5.22 0.00 -16.12
C SER A 171 -4.63 -0.87 -17.23
N LEU A 172 -4.12 -2.05 -16.87
CA LEU A 172 -3.58 -3.01 -17.82
C LEU A 172 -4.71 -3.69 -18.62
N LEU A 173 -5.79 -4.11 -17.95
CA LEU A 173 -6.97 -4.65 -18.62
C LEU A 173 -7.49 -3.68 -19.67
N ASN A 174 -7.69 -2.40 -19.30
CA ASN A 174 -8.16 -1.35 -20.22
C ASN A 174 -7.25 -1.11 -21.42
N SER A 175 -6.02 -1.62 -21.38
CA SER A 175 -5.05 -1.45 -22.44
C SER A 175 -5.07 -2.58 -23.49
N TYR A 176 -5.92 -3.60 -23.28
CA TYR A 176 -6.25 -4.66 -24.22
C TYR A 176 -7.67 -4.44 -24.78
N PRO A 177 -7.96 -4.90 -26.01
CA PRO A 177 -9.30 -4.76 -26.60
C PRO A 177 -10.33 -5.65 -25.90
N ASN A 178 -11.57 -5.16 -25.74
CA ASN A 178 -12.72 -5.91 -25.20
C ASN A 178 -12.56 -6.34 -23.73
N ARG A 179 -11.81 -5.59 -22.92
CA ARG A 179 -11.56 -5.83 -21.49
C ARG A 179 -12.09 -4.70 -20.61
N GLU A 180 -12.94 -3.82 -21.17
CA GLU A 180 -13.39 -2.61 -20.50
C GLU A 180 -14.24 -2.92 -19.25
N GLU A 181 -15.07 -3.97 -19.29
CA GLU A 181 -15.88 -4.40 -18.14
C GLU A 181 -15.01 -4.98 -17.01
N GLU A 182 -14.05 -5.85 -17.35
CA GLU A 182 -13.09 -6.40 -16.39
C GLU A 182 -12.24 -5.30 -15.76
N SER A 183 -11.78 -4.34 -16.57
CA SER A 183 -11.07 -3.15 -16.10
C SER A 183 -11.93 -2.40 -15.09
N ARG A 184 -13.16 -2.03 -15.46
CA ARG A 184 -14.10 -1.28 -14.60
C ARG A 184 -14.29 -1.97 -13.25
N ASP A 185 -14.53 -3.27 -13.26
CA ASP A 185 -14.80 -4.03 -12.05
C ASP A 185 -13.53 -4.12 -11.18
N ALA A 186 -12.35 -4.31 -11.78
CA ALA A 186 -11.07 -4.32 -11.08
C ALA A 186 -10.74 -2.96 -10.43
N VAL A 187 -10.89 -1.82 -11.12
CA VAL A 187 -10.63 -0.51 -10.50
C VAL A 187 -11.65 -0.15 -9.44
N ARG A 188 -12.92 -0.58 -9.56
CA ARG A 188 -13.93 -0.33 -8.51
C ARG A 188 -13.59 -1.00 -7.18
N MET A 189 -12.78 -2.06 -7.19
CA MET A 189 -12.25 -2.65 -5.95
C MET A 189 -11.40 -1.67 -5.13
N CYS A 190 -10.81 -0.65 -5.76
CA CYS A 190 -10.09 0.40 -5.05
C CYS A 190 -10.96 1.13 -4.02
N LEU A 191 -12.26 1.24 -4.26
CA LEU A 191 -13.22 1.91 -3.36
C LEU A 191 -13.68 1.04 -2.19
N ARG A 192 -13.30 -0.25 -2.19
CA ARG A 192 -13.52 -1.20 -1.09
C ARG A 192 -12.26 -1.41 -0.24
N LEU A 193 -11.19 -0.71 -0.57
CA LEU A 193 -9.91 -0.73 0.14
C LEU A 193 -9.65 0.66 0.73
N PRO A 194 -8.73 0.81 1.70
CA PRO A 194 -8.39 2.13 2.23
C PRO A 194 -8.02 3.09 1.08
N LEU A 195 -8.77 4.17 0.91
CA LEU A 195 -8.60 5.08 -0.23
C LEU A 195 -7.20 5.71 -0.30
N PRO A 196 -6.51 6.04 0.82
CA PRO A 196 -5.11 6.47 0.79
C PRO A 196 -4.14 5.45 0.14
N SER A 197 -4.55 4.19 -0.02
CA SER A 197 -3.73 3.15 -0.66
C SER A 197 -3.87 3.08 -2.19
N ILE A 198 -4.74 3.90 -2.78
CA ILE A 198 -4.92 3.99 -4.24
C ILE A 198 -3.67 4.55 -4.91
N GLY A 199 -3.10 5.62 -4.34
CA GLY A 199 -1.92 6.27 -4.89
C GLY A 199 -1.54 7.57 -4.22
N LEU A 200 -0.42 8.12 -4.68
CA LEU A 200 0.21 9.34 -4.16
C LEU A 200 -0.46 10.63 -4.63
N THR A 201 -1.16 10.58 -5.76
CA THR A 201 -1.63 11.77 -6.46
C THR A 201 -3.12 11.73 -6.68
N LEU A 202 -3.73 12.91 -6.81
CA LEU A 202 -5.14 13.00 -7.19
C LEU A 202 -5.40 12.45 -8.60
N GLN A 203 -4.37 12.33 -9.44
CA GLN A 203 -4.50 11.68 -10.75
C GLN A 203 -4.76 10.18 -10.62
N ASP A 204 -4.26 9.53 -9.58
CA ASP A 204 -4.55 8.11 -9.31
C ASP A 204 -6.04 7.93 -8.99
N PHE A 205 -6.61 8.84 -8.20
CA PHE A 205 -8.05 8.89 -7.91
C PHE A 205 -8.87 9.18 -9.18
N LYS A 206 -8.47 10.17 -9.99
CA LYS A 206 -9.13 10.45 -11.27
C LYS A 206 -9.11 9.24 -12.20
N LYS A 207 -8.01 8.49 -12.21
CA LYS A 207 -7.91 7.26 -13.00
C LYS A 207 -8.90 6.20 -12.53
N VAL A 208 -9.11 6.03 -11.21
CA VAL A 208 -10.18 5.17 -10.66
C VAL A 208 -11.55 5.66 -11.11
N GLY A 209 -11.81 6.97 -11.07
CA GLY A 209 -13.08 7.56 -11.51
C GLY A 209 -13.41 7.27 -12.98
N VAL A 210 -12.43 7.51 -13.86
CA VAL A 210 -12.57 7.32 -15.31
C VAL A 210 -12.68 5.84 -15.67
N LEU A 211 -11.71 5.01 -15.25
CA LEU A 211 -11.71 3.58 -15.59
C LEU A 211 -12.86 2.84 -14.92
N GLY A 212 -13.26 3.27 -13.73
CA GLY A 212 -14.43 2.76 -13.00
C GLY A 212 -15.76 3.24 -13.57
N GLN A 213 -15.76 4.05 -14.64
CA GLN A 213 -16.94 4.63 -15.29
C GLN A 213 -17.86 5.36 -14.29
N LEU A 214 -17.24 6.06 -13.35
CA LEU A 214 -17.91 6.93 -12.38
C LEU A 214 -17.85 8.39 -12.81
N THR A 215 -16.83 8.73 -13.60
CA THR A 215 -16.51 10.08 -14.06
C THR A 215 -16.11 10.02 -15.54
N ASN A 216 -16.15 11.16 -16.22
CA ASN A 216 -15.64 11.31 -17.58
C ASN A 216 -14.19 11.83 -17.55
N GLU A 217 -13.47 11.71 -18.67
CA GLU A 217 -12.09 12.20 -18.79
C GLU A 217 -12.00 13.73 -18.66
N ASP A 218 -13.03 14.45 -19.11
CA ASP A 218 -13.16 15.90 -19.09
C ASP A 218 -13.67 16.47 -17.76
N ASP A 219 -14.18 15.62 -16.86
CA ASP A 219 -14.55 16.06 -15.51
C ASP A 219 -13.35 16.69 -14.80
N THR A 220 -13.59 17.78 -14.09
CA THR A 220 -12.60 18.41 -13.22
C THR A 220 -12.21 17.47 -12.08
N MET A 221 -11.08 17.76 -11.43
CA MET A 221 -10.65 16.95 -10.28
C MET A 221 -11.66 17.02 -9.14
N GLU A 222 -12.30 18.17 -8.91
CA GLU A 222 -13.30 18.34 -7.85
C GLU A 222 -14.58 17.54 -8.13
N GLU A 223 -15.10 17.59 -9.36
CA GLU A 223 -16.23 16.75 -9.79
C GLU A 223 -15.90 15.27 -9.66
N THR A 224 -14.68 14.89 -10.04
CA THR A 224 -14.20 13.51 -9.92
C THR A 224 -14.22 13.04 -8.47
N LEU A 225 -13.62 13.81 -7.55
CA LEU A 225 -13.57 13.45 -6.12
C LEU A 225 -14.96 13.40 -5.50
N THR A 226 -15.87 14.29 -5.91
CA THR A 226 -17.28 14.29 -5.46
C THR A 226 -17.98 13.00 -5.89
N LYS A 227 -17.87 12.61 -7.17
CA LYS A 227 -18.48 11.37 -7.69
C LYS A 227 -17.87 10.10 -7.07
N LEU A 228 -16.56 10.11 -6.80
CA LEU A 228 -15.90 9.03 -6.06
C LEU A 228 -16.44 8.93 -4.64
N GLN A 229 -16.62 10.06 -3.95
CA GLN A 229 -17.21 10.09 -2.62
C GLN A 229 -18.64 9.53 -2.64
N GLU A 230 -19.49 9.95 -3.57
CA GLU A 230 -20.85 9.42 -3.70
C GLU A 230 -20.87 7.89 -3.90
N MET A 231 -19.94 7.35 -4.71
CA MET A 231 -19.83 5.92 -4.91
C MET A 231 -19.31 5.19 -3.65
N TYR A 232 -18.32 5.76 -2.97
CA TYR A 232 -17.79 5.22 -1.73
C TYR A 232 -18.88 5.14 -0.64
N GLU A 233 -19.67 6.20 -0.47
CA GLU A 233 -20.79 6.22 0.48
C GLU A 233 -21.86 5.17 0.13
N LYS A 234 -22.17 4.98 -1.16
CA LYS A 234 -23.10 3.93 -1.62
C LYS A 234 -22.58 2.52 -1.29
N ILE A 235 -21.30 2.26 -1.51
CA ILE A 235 -20.66 0.97 -1.18
C ILE A 235 -20.77 0.74 0.33
N ARG A 236 -20.37 1.72 1.12
CA ARG A 236 -20.42 1.65 2.58
C ARG A 236 -21.84 1.40 3.10
N ALA A 237 -22.83 2.13 2.61
CA ALA A 237 -24.23 1.95 3.00
C ALA A 237 -24.72 0.52 2.69
N SER A 238 -24.39 -0.02 1.51
CA SER A 238 -24.72 -1.40 1.15
C SER A 238 -24.07 -2.42 2.08
N GLU A 239 -22.80 -2.22 2.46
CA GLU A 239 -22.09 -3.11 3.38
C GLU A 239 -22.66 -3.02 4.82
N GLU A 240 -23.11 -1.84 5.25
CA GLU A 240 -23.80 -1.67 6.53
C GLU A 240 -25.17 -2.35 6.55
N GLU A 241 -25.94 -2.28 5.45
CA GLU A 241 -27.22 -2.97 5.31
C GLU A 241 -27.07 -4.49 5.37
N ASP A 242 -26.09 -5.07 4.68
CA ASP A 242 -25.82 -6.51 4.69
C ASP A 242 -25.44 -7.01 6.10
N ASN A 243 -24.70 -6.22 6.87
CA ASN A 243 -24.35 -6.54 8.26
C ASN A 243 -25.56 -6.53 9.21
N GLN A 244 -26.64 -5.82 8.87
CA GLN A 244 -27.86 -5.71 9.67
C GLN A 244 -28.93 -6.77 9.33
N GLN A 245 -28.75 -7.53 8.25
CA GLN A 245 -29.69 -8.57 7.84
C GLN A 245 -29.69 -9.79 8.78
N PRO A 246 -30.76 -10.60 8.83
CA PRO A 246 -30.78 -11.85 9.59
C PRO A 246 -29.67 -12.81 9.12
N GLY A 247 -28.66 -13.05 9.97
CA GLY A 247 -27.46 -13.82 9.62
C GLY A 247 -26.22 -12.94 9.35
N GLY A 248 -26.37 -11.62 9.37
CA GLY A 248 -25.27 -10.64 9.34
C GLY A 248 -24.45 -10.66 10.63
N ASN A 249 -23.18 -10.28 10.51
CA ASN A 249 -22.26 -10.30 11.63
C ASN A 249 -22.38 -8.98 12.41
N ASN A 250 -22.94 -9.02 13.61
CA ASN A 250 -23.03 -7.82 14.45
C ASN A 250 -21.63 -7.31 14.79
N LYS A 251 -21.27 -6.12 14.27
CA LYS A 251 -19.97 -5.50 14.50
C LYS A 251 -19.75 -5.22 15.99
N THR A 252 -18.61 -5.67 16.52
CA THR A 252 -18.18 -5.34 17.89
C THR A 252 -17.91 -3.84 18.04
N PRO A 253 -17.87 -3.28 19.26
CA PRO A 253 -17.49 -1.89 19.48
C PRO A 253 -16.13 -1.53 18.87
N GLU A 254 -15.17 -2.46 18.94
CA GLU A 254 -13.86 -2.27 18.32
C GLU A 254 -13.99 -2.18 16.80
N GLN A 255 -14.71 -3.10 16.14
CA GLN A 255 -14.93 -3.08 14.69
C GLN A 255 -15.59 -1.77 14.21
N ARG A 256 -16.56 -1.25 14.97
CA ARG A 256 -17.20 0.04 14.65
C ARG A 256 -16.23 1.22 14.74
N ALA A 257 -15.38 1.25 15.76
CA ALA A 257 -14.35 2.27 15.88
C ALA A 257 -13.34 2.19 14.72
N ILE A 258 -13.02 0.98 14.25
CA ILE A 258 -12.16 0.78 13.08
C ILE A 258 -12.81 1.35 11.82
N ASP A 259 -14.08 1.02 11.60
CA ASP A 259 -14.84 1.55 10.46
C ASP A 259 -14.96 3.07 10.48
N GLU A 260 -15.12 3.67 11.66
CA GLU A 260 -15.15 5.13 11.83
C GLU A 260 -13.77 5.76 11.57
N ALA A 261 -12.70 5.13 12.05
CA ALA A 261 -11.34 5.60 11.78
C ALA A 261 -11.01 5.53 10.28
N ASN A 262 -11.32 4.41 9.62
CA ASN A 262 -11.13 4.23 8.18
C ASN A 262 -11.97 5.23 7.39
N TYR A 263 -13.23 5.43 7.77
CA TYR A 263 -14.09 6.46 7.18
C TYR A 263 -13.45 7.85 7.20
N LEU A 264 -12.94 8.24 8.38
CA LEU A 264 -12.35 9.55 8.57
C LEU A 264 -11.09 9.73 7.70
N LEU A 265 -10.28 8.69 7.54
CA LEU A 265 -9.10 8.71 6.68
C LEU A 265 -9.48 8.78 5.19
N ASP A 266 -10.43 7.94 4.77
CA ASP A 266 -10.89 7.85 3.38
C ASP A 266 -11.55 9.14 2.91
N THR A 267 -12.45 9.70 3.71
CA THR A 267 -13.11 10.98 3.40
C THR A 267 -12.12 12.15 3.40
N THR A 268 -11.08 12.12 4.26
CA THR A 268 -10.03 13.13 4.25
C THR A 268 -9.17 13.05 2.98
N ALA A 269 -8.91 11.84 2.47
CA ALA A 269 -8.20 11.64 1.19
C ALA A 269 -8.94 12.28 0.01
N LEU A 270 -10.27 12.17 0.00
CA LEU A 270 -11.14 12.71 -1.06
C LEU A 270 -11.40 14.22 -0.95
N THR A 271 -11.16 14.83 0.21
CA THR A 271 -11.57 16.22 0.48
C THR A 271 -10.38 17.15 0.77
N SER A 272 -10.12 17.41 2.05
CA SER A 272 -9.18 18.45 2.50
C SER A 272 -7.73 18.02 2.40
N ARG A 273 -7.43 16.72 2.58
CA ARG A 273 -6.07 16.21 2.83
C ARG A 273 -5.38 16.91 4.00
N ASP A 274 -6.16 17.53 4.89
CA ASP A 274 -5.68 18.11 6.13
C ASP A 274 -5.62 17.02 7.21
N TRP A 275 -4.61 16.17 7.07
CA TRP A 275 -4.33 15.08 8.01
C TRP A 275 -4.11 15.58 9.43
N ALA A 276 -3.54 16.77 9.60
CA ALA A 276 -3.33 17.38 10.91
C ALA A 276 -4.64 17.67 11.63
N ALA A 277 -5.65 18.18 10.92
CA ALA A 277 -6.96 18.51 11.49
C ALA A 277 -7.72 17.30 12.06
N ILE A 278 -7.50 16.10 11.52
CA ILE A 278 -8.24 14.89 11.95
C ILE A 278 -7.56 14.08 13.05
N ARG A 279 -6.30 14.38 13.41
CA ARG A 279 -5.51 13.55 14.35
C ARG A 279 -6.16 13.38 15.72
N GLY A 280 -6.67 14.46 16.31
CA GLY A 280 -7.33 14.41 17.62
C GLY A 280 -8.58 13.52 17.61
N ARG A 281 -9.44 13.69 16.59
CA ARG A 281 -10.63 12.84 16.41
C ARG A 281 -10.26 11.38 16.18
N LEU A 282 -9.23 11.12 15.36
CA LEU A 282 -8.75 9.77 15.09
C LEU A 282 -8.22 9.11 16.38
N ALA A 283 -7.51 9.86 17.21
CA ALA A 283 -7.03 9.39 18.49
C ALA A 283 -8.17 9.06 19.45
N ASP A 284 -9.23 9.89 19.49
CA ASP A 284 -10.42 9.63 20.33
C ASP A 284 -11.13 8.34 19.92
N ILE A 285 -11.25 8.09 18.61
CA ILE A 285 -11.80 6.83 18.08
C ILE A 285 -10.97 5.64 18.58
N TYR A 286 -9.63 5.68 18.47
CA TYR A 286 -8.79 4.59 18.97
C TYR A 286 -8.82 4.41 20.49
N ALA A 287 -8.79 5.50 21.26
CA ALA A 287 -8.90 5.42 22.72
C ALA A 287 -10.24 4.81 23.16
N SER A 288 -11.34 5.17 22.49
CA SER A 288 -12.66 4.58 22.74
C SER A 288 -12.72 3.06 22.51
N ALA A 289 -11.84 2.54 21.65
CA ALA A 289 -11.67 1.12 21.36
C ALA A 289 -10.61 0.44 22.25
N GLY A 290 -10.08 1.14 23.27
CA GLY A 290 -9.04 0.62 24.18
C GLY A 290 -7.64 0.56 23.57
N LYS A 291 -7.35 1.40 22.56
CA LYS A 291 -6.13 1.34 21.74
C LYS A 291 -5.29 2.58 21.94
N GLU A 292 -4.92 2.79 23.21
CA GLU A 292 -4.19 3.96 23.68
C GLU A 292 -2.83 4.14 22.97
N ASP A 293 -2.16 3.03 22.67
CA ASP A 293 -0.90 3.02 21.93
C ASP A 293 -1.05 3.55 20.49
N MET A 294 -2.19 3.33 19.86
CA MET A 294 -2.50 3.86 18.53
C MET A 294 -3.03 5.30 18.62
N ALA A 295 -3.82 5.61 19.65
CA ALA A 295 -4.28 6.97 19.94
C ALA A 295 -3.10 7.93 20.14
N ALA A 296 -2.13 7.55 20.99
CA ALA A 296 -0.90 8.31 21.23
C ALA A 296 0.00 8.38 19.98
N TYR A 297 -0.04 7.36 19.13
CA TYR A 297 0.74 7.37 17.88
C TYR A 297 0.19 8.37 16.85
N VAL A 298 -1.13 8.42 16.66
CA VAL A 298 -1.74 9.32 15.67
C VAL A 298 -1.84 10.76 16.18
N ASP A 299 -1.95 10.96 17.50
CA ASP A 299 -1.87 12.25 18.16
C ASP A 299 -0.85 12.23 19.32
N PRO A 300 0.44 12.45 19.03
CA PRO A 300 1.49 12.44 20.05
C PRO A 300 1.39 13.55 21.11
N ASN A 301 0.54 14.56 20.91
CA ASN A 301 0.32 15.62 21.88
C ASN A 301 -0.85 15.32 22.83
N ARG A 302 -1.52 14.18 22.64
CA ARG A 302 -2.52 13.63 23.56
C ARG A 302 -1.80 13.24 24.85
N GLY A 303 -2.08 13.99 25.92
CA GLY A 303 -1.56 13.72 27.27
C GLY A 303 -2.22 12.54 27.93
#